data_AF-A0A1R1LW91-F1
#
_entry.id   AF-A0A1R1LW91-F1
#
_cell.length_a   1.000
_cell.length_b   1.000
_cell.length_c   1.000
_cell.angle_alpha   90.00
_cell.angle_beta   90.00
_cell.angle_gamma   90.00
#
_symmetry.space_group_name_H-M   'P 1'
#
loop_
_entity.id
_entity.type
_entity.pdbx_description
1 polymer ?
#
loop_
_entity_poly.entity_id
_entity_poly.type
_entity_poly.pdbx_seq_one_letter_code
_entity_poly.pdbx_strand_id
1 'polypeptide(L)'
;MKRLQFLLLIAVLSSPSFATEYRSDYSGQQNREIKSLSIDDIQQIQAGKGWGLAKAAELNGYPGPRHVLDMAEELGLTSDQQETVKTLFELMQTQAVVVGERYLKIERQIDLAFNNKNIDSNSLKKLIDNSAEALAELRYVHLEKHLAVIRQLSQHQVVTYNKLRGYDSGDAQHKQH
;
A
#
# COMPACT_ATOMS: atom_id res chain seq x y z
N MET A 1 -28.49 10.54 83.90
CA MET A 1 -27.89 9.46 83.07
C MET A 1 -27.98 9.87 81.60
N LYS A 2 -26.86 9.68 80.90
CA LYS A 2 -26.54 10.01 79.49
C LYS A 2 -27.64 9.56 78.50
N ARG A 3 -27.80 10.21 77.35
CA ARG A 3 -27.12 9.80 76.09
C ARG A 3 -27.15 10.93 75.06
N LEU A 4 -25.96 11.34 74.64
CA LEU A 4 -25.72 12.26 73.52
C LEU A 4 -25.60 11.39 72.26
N GLN A 5 -26.49 11.57 71.27
CA GLN A 5 -26.42 10.86 69.99
C GLN A 5 -25.53 11.68 69.04
N PHE A 6 -24.35 11.14 68.71
CA PHE A 6 -23.50 11.67 67.65
C PHE A 6 -24.00 11.10 66.31
N LEU A 7 -24.49 11.98 65.43
CA LEU A 7 -24.74 11.67 64.02
C LEU A 7 -23.41 11.72 63.28
N LEU A 8 -22.90 10.55 62.88
CA LEU A 8 -21.72 10.41 62.04
C LEU A 8 -22.12 10.57 60.57
N LEU A 9 -21.81 11.73 59.98
CA LEU A 9 -22.01 11.98 58.55
C LEU A 9 -20.84 11.34 57.78
N ILE A 10 -21.08 10.16 57.19
CA ILE A 10 -20.10 9.51 56.30
C ILE A 10 -20.20 10.19 54.93
N ALA A 11 -19.25 11.07 54.62
CA ALA A 11 -19.07 11.60 53.28
C ALA A 11 -18.41 10.54 52.40
N VAL A 12 -19.18 9.93 51.50
CA VAL A 12 -18.65 9.03 50.47
C VAL A 12 -17.94 9.89 49.42
N LEU A 13 -16.61 9.93 49.48
CA LEU A 13 -15.76 10.47 48.42
C LEU A 13 -15.78 9.49 47.24
N SER A 14 -16.63 9.77 46.26
CA SER A 14 -16.62 9.09 44.97
C SER A 14 -15.35 9.48 44.22
N SER A 15 -14.30 8.67 44.29
CA SER A 15 -13.14 8.85 43.42
C SER A 15 -13.58 8.67 41.97
N PRO A 16 -13.32 9.63 41.05
CA PRO A 16 -13.56 9.40 39.64
C PRO A 16 -12.59 8.30 39.17
N SER A 17 -13.13 7.13 38.83
CA SER A 17 -12.40 6.15 38.04
C SER A 17 -12.12 6.78 36.68
N PHE A 18 -10.89 7.26 36.47
CA PHE A 18 -10.39 7.54 35.14
C PHE A 18 -10.24 6.21 34.41
N ALA A 19 -11.32 5.74 33.79
CA ALA A 19 -11.21 4.74 32.75
C ALA A 19 -10.44 5.40 31.60
N THR A 20 -9.20 4.98 31.38
CA THR A 20 -8.53 5.26 30.11
C THR A 20 -9.41 4.70 29.00
N GLU A 21 -10.00 5.60 28.21
CA GLU A 21 -10.82 5.24 27.06
C GLU A 21 -9.90 4.52 26.06
N TYR A 22 -9.98 3.19 26.04
CA TYR A 22 -9.23 2.40 25.08
C TYR A 22 -9.82 2.69 23.70
N ARG A 23 -9.06 3.41 22.87
CA ARG A 23 -9.44 3.76 21.51
C ARG A 23 -8.53 3.02 20.53
N SER A 24 -9.14 2.27 19.62
CA SER A 24 -8.42 1.56 18.58
C SER A 24 -7.87 2.52 17.52
N ASP A 25 -6.65 2.26 17.04
CA ASP A 25 -6.06 2.92 15.86
C ASP A 25 -6.88 2.69 14.57
N TYR A 26 -7.76 1.68 14.57
CA TYR A 26 -8.66 1.35 13.48
C TYR A 26 -10.03 2.03 13.58
N SER A 27 -10.24 2.91 14.58
CA SER A 27 -11.51 3.64 14.74
C SER A 27 -11.88 4.40 13.46
N GLY A 28 -13.07 4.12 12.93
CA GLY A 28 -13.57 4.67 11.66
C GLY A 28 -13.28 3.78 10.44
N GLN A 29 -12.27 2.90 10.50
CA GLN A 29 -11.90 2.01 9.40
C GLN A 29 -12.91 0.88 9.20
N GLN A 30 -13.75 0.57 10.20
CA GLN A 30 -14.85 -0.39 10.08
C GLN A 30 -15.89 0.01 9.03
N ASN A 31 -15.90 1.27 8.58
CA ASN A 31 -16.80 1.77 7.54
C ASN A 31 -16.22 1.68 6.11
N ARG A 32 -14.96 1.25 5.95
CA ARG A 32 -14.35 1.07 4.63
C ARG A 32 -15.09 -0.01 3.82
N GLU A 33 -15.02 0.06 2.50
CA GLU A 33 -15.59 -0.98 1.65
C GLU A 33 -14.84 -2.31 1.82
N ILE A 34 -13.52 -2.25 1.68
CA ILE A 34 -12.58 -3.33 2.00
C ILE A 34 -11.81 -2.90 3.26
N LYS A 35 -11.90 -3.64 4.36
CA LYS A 35 -11.38 -3.20 5.67
C LYS A 35 -9.85 -3.11 5.69
N SER A 36 -9.19 -4.01 4.96
CA SER A 36 -7.73 -4.07 4.82
C SER A 36 -7.14 -2.95 3.97
N LEU A 37 -7.95 -2.27 3.13
CA LEU A 37 -7.47 -1.31 2.13
C LEU A 37 -8.06 0.09 2.35
N SER A 38 -7.22 1.12 2.28
CA SER A 38 -7.71 2.50 2.21
C SER A 38 -8.35 2.80 0.85
N ILE A 39 -9.06 3.93 0.75
CA ILE A 39 -9.62 4.37 -0.52
C ILE A 39 -8.52 4.67 -1.56
N ASP A 40 -7.38 5.19 -1.11
CA ASP A 40 -6.23 5.49 -1.96
C ASP A 40 -5.57 4.20 -2.47
N ASP A 41 -5.54 3.13 -1.65
CA ASP A 41 -5.04 1.82 -2.09
C ASP A 41 -5.93 1.26 -3.21
N ILE A 42 -7.25 1.27 -3.01
CA ILE A 42 -8.22 0.81 -3.99
C ILE A 42 -8.06 1.60 -5.30
N GLN A 43 -8.02 2.94 -5.24
CA GLN A 43 -7.87 3.78 -6.42
C GLN A 43 -6.55 3.53 -7.15
N GLN A 44 -5.45 3.32 -6.42
CA GLN A 44 -4.16 2.98 -7.03
C GLN A 44 -4.21 1.63 -7.74
N ILE A 45 -4.78 0.60 -7.11
CA ILE A 45 -4.88 -0.75 -7.67
C ILE A 45 -5.79 -0.75 -8.91
N GLN A 46 -6.95 -0.10 -8.83
CA GLN A 46 -7.90 0.04 -9.96
C GLN A 46 -7.28 0.78 -11.14
N ALA A 47 -6.46 1.80 -10.85
CA ALA A 47 -5.71 2.54 -11.87
C ALA A 47 -4.41 1.84 -12.29
N GLY A 48 -4.14 0.60 -11.83
CA GLY A 48 -2.91 -0.16 -12.07
C GLY A 48 -1.61 0.61 -11.78
N LYS A 49 -1.65 1.52 -10.81
CA LYS A 49 -0.49 2.26 -10.34
C LYS A 49 0.41 1.36 -9.49
N GLY A 50 1.65 1.78 -9.32
CA GLY A 50 2.68 0.95 -8.67
C GLY A 50 2.38 0.55 -7.22
N TRP A 51 1.52 1.27 -6.48
CA TRP A 51 1.12 0.98 -5.09
C TRP A 51 2.29 0.55 -4.17
N GLY A 52 3.49 1.11 -4.40
CA GLY A 52 4.72 0.74 -3.70
C GLY A 52 5.29 -0.66 -3.99
N LEU A 53 4.66 -1.47 -4.84
CA LEU A 53 5.01 -2.88 -5.12
C LEU A 53 6.39 -3.04 -5.77
N ALA A 54 6.83 -2.05 -6.56
CA ALA A 54 8.12 -2.04 -7.23
C ALA A 54 9.23 -1.26 -6.50
N LYS A 55 9.02 -0.85 -5.23
CA LYS A 55 10.04 -0.11 -4.46
C LYS A 55 11.40 -0.81 -4.42
N ALA A 56 11.43 -2.15 -4.40
CA ALA A 56 12.67 -2.92 -4.44
C ALA A 56 13.49 -2.68 -5.72
N ALA A 57 12.84 -2.47 -6.86
CA ALA A 57 13.52 -2.12 -8.11
C ALA A 57 13.85 -0.62 -8.13
N GLU A 58 12.83 0.21 -7.94
CA GLU A 58 12.93 1.67 -7.99
C GLU A 58 14.06 2.23 -7.10
N LEU A 59 14.08 1.84 -5.83
CA LEU A 59 15.05 2.35 -4.85
C LEU A 59 16.44 1.71 -4.96
N ASN A 60 16.60 0.70 -5.83
CA ASN A 60 17.90 0.12 -6.18
C ASN A 60 18.35 0.53 -7.59
N GLY A 61 17.80 1.63 -8.11
CA GLY A 61 18.25 2.24 -9.36
C GLY A 61 17.76 1.55 -10.62
N TYR A 62 16.67 0.78 -10.55
CA TYR A 62 16.00 0.22 -11.73
C TYR A 62 14.86 1.15 -12.14
N PRO A 63 14.96 1.85 -13.30
CA PRO A 63 13.98 2.85 -13.69
C PRO A 63 12.58 2.30 -13.98
N GLY A 64 11.55 2.92 -13.43
CA GLY A 64 10.15 2.61 -13.73
C GLY A 64 9.67 3.24 -15.04
N PRO A 65 8.86 2.54 -15.86
CA PRO A 65 8.49 2.98 -17.21
C PRO A 65 7.77 4.33 -17.26
N ARG A 66 6.85 4.59 -16.32
CA ARG A 66 6.14 5.88 -16.23
C ARG A 66 7.13 7.03 -16.07
N HIS A 67 8.01 6.93 -15.08
CA HIS A 67 8.96 7.98 -14.75
C HIS A 67 10.02 8.18 -15.82
N VAL A 68 10.40 7.13 -16.54
CA VAL A 68 11.29 7.26 -17.71
C VAL A 68 10.62 8.05 -18.83
N LEU A 69 9.33 7.82 -19.09
CA LEU A 69 8.57 8.60 -20.08
C LEU A 69 8.36 10.05 -19.63
N ASP A 70 8.10 10.27 -18.34
CA ASP A 70 7.92 11.61 -17.76
C ASP A 70 9.21 12.46 -17.87
N MET A 71 10.39 11.82 -17.94
CA MET A 71 11.71 12.46 -18.04
C MET A 71 12.40 12.18 -19.39
N ALA A 72 11.62 11.93 -20.46
CA ALA A 72 12.16 11.48 -21.74
C ALA A 72 13.17 12.45 -22.34
N GLU A 73 12.92 13.76 -22.21
CA GLU A 73 13.78 14.83 -22.72
C GLU A 73 15.09 14.91 -21.93
N GLU A 74 15.00 14.91 -20.60
CA GLU A 74 16.16 15.01 -19.70
C GLU A 74 17.06 13.76 -19.77
N LEU A 75 16.47 12.60 -20.07
CA LEU A 75 17.20 11.36 -20.33
C LEU A 75 17.76 11.29 -21.75
N GLY A 76 17.37 12.20 -22.64
CA GLY A 76 17.75 12.15 -24.05
C GLY A 76 17.35 10.83 -24.71
N LEU A 77 16.13 10.35 -24.46
CA LEU A 77 15.64 9.11 -25.06
C LEU A 77 15.60 9.25 -26.58
N THR A 78 16.06 8.22 -27.29
CA THR A 78 15.78 8.13 -28.72
C THR A 78 14.30 7.84 -28.96
N SER A 79 13.81 8.13 -30.18
CA SER A 79 12.43 7.79 -30.56
C SER A 79 12.14 6.30 -30.33
N ASP A 80 13.07 5.43 -30.68
CA ASP A 80 12.95 3.97 -30.49
C ASP A 80 12.88 3.57 -29.01
N GLN A 81 13.69 4.20 -28.14
CA GLN A 81 13.63 3.97 -26.70
C GLN A 81 12.29 4.43 -26.14
N GLN A 82 11.81 5.61 -26.54
CA GLN A 82 10.54 6.15 -26.06
C GLN A 82 9.36 5.28 -26.48
N GLU A 83 9.32 4.81 -27.73
CA GLU A 83 8.27 3.91 -28.23
C GLU A 83 8.31 2.55 -27.51
N THR A 84 9.51 2.00 -27.30
CA THR A 84 9.69 0.74 -26.57
C THR A 84 9.22 0.86 -25.11
N VAL A 85 9.65 1.91 -24.40
CA VAL A 85 9.25 2.14 -23.00
C VAL A 85 7.75 2.43 -22.88
N LYS A 86 7.16 3.15 -23.85
CA LYS A 86 5.70 3.37 -23.91
C LYS A 86 4.95 2.05 -24.04
N THR A 87 5.40 1.16 -24.93
CA THR A 87 4.80 -0.18 -25.10
C THR A 87 4.91 -0.99 -23.80
N LEU A 88 6.07 -0.95 -23.13
CA LEU A 88 6.25 -1.61 -21.83
C LEU A 88 5.33 -1.03 -20.76
N PHE A 89 5.16 0.29 -20.72
CA PHE A 89 4.24 0.97 -19.81
C PHE A 89 2.79 0.53 -20.03
N GLU A 90 2.31 0.52 -21.27
CA GLU A 90 0.93 0.15 -21.62
C GLU A 90 0.64 -1.32 -21.30
N LEU A 91 1.61 -2.21 -21.58
CA LEU A 91 1.50 -3.63 -21.23
C LEU A 91 1.43 -3.83 -19.71
N MET A 92 2.32 -3.15 -18.95
CA MET A 92 2.29 -3.16 -17.49
C MET A 92 0.93 -2.71 -16.97
N GLN A 93 0.45 -1.58 -17.48
CA GLN A 93 -0.77 -0.92 -17.03
C GLN A 93 -1.99 -1.83 -17.25
N THR A 94 -2.08 -2.45 -18.43
CA THR A 94 -3.17 -3.38 -18.78
C THR A 94 -3.15 -4.62 -17.88
N GLN A 95 -1.97 -5.21 -17.67
CA GLN A 95 -1.81 -6.39 -16.80
C GLN A 95 -2.14 -6.04 -15.34
N ALA A 96 -1.63 -4.91 -14.83
CA ALA A 96 -1.84 -4.48 -13.46
C ALA A 96 -3.31 -4.22 -13.14
N VAL A 97 -4.07 -3.62 -14.07
CA VAL A 97 -5.52 -3.41 -13.90
C VAL A 97 -6.26 -4.74 -13.79
N VAL A 98 -5.99 -5.69 -14.70
CA VAL A 98 -6.67 -7.00 -14.70
C VAL A 98 -6.39 -7.77 -13.40
N VAL A 99 -5.12 -7.84 -12.98
CA VAL A 99 -4.73 -8.56 -11.77
C VAL A 99 -5.20 -7.82 -10.52
N GLY A 100 -5.17 -6.49 -10.52
CA GLY A 100 -5.64 -5.62 -9.44
C GLY A 100 -7.12 -5.80 -9.15
N GLU A 101 -7.98 -5.82 -10.19
CA GLU A 101 -9.41 -6.09 -10.04
C GLU A 101 -9.66 -7.49 -9.44
N ARG A 102 -8.86 -8.49 -9.84
CA ARG A 102 -8.95 -9.84 -9.25
C ARG A 102 -8.57 -9.82 -7.76
N TYR A 103 -7.50 -9.13 -7.40
CA TYR A 103 -7.07 -8.97 -6.00
C TYR A 103 -8.16 -8.28 -5.15
N LEU A 104 -8.68 -7.13 -5.60
CA LEU A 104 -9.75 -6.39 -4.91
C LEU A 104 -11.03 -7.22 -4.76
N LYS A 105 -11.38 -8.03 -5.76
CA LYS A 105 -12.52 -8.94 -5.68
C LYS A 105 -12.35 -9.98 -4.57
N ILE A 106 -11.16 -10.57 -4.43
CA ILE A 106 -10.89 -11.59 -3.41
C ILE A 106 -10.85 -10.96 -2.01
N GLU A 107 -10.21 -9.80 -1.85
CA GLU A 107 -10.22 -9.06 -0.57
C GLU A 107 -11.64 -8.73 -0.12
N ARG A 108 -12.51 -8.28 -1.05
CA ARG A 108 -13.92 -8.05 -0.75
C ARG A 108 -14.67 -9.33 -0.37
N GLN A 109 -14.31 -10.48 -0.95
CA GLN A 109 -14.88 -11.77 -0.55
C GLN A 109 -14.46 -12.17 0.87
N ILE A 110 -13.20 -11.93 1.25
CA ILE A 110 -12.72 -12.17 2.62
C ILE A 110 -13.54 -11.33 3.61
N ASP A 111 -13.67 -10.02 3.35
CA ASP A 111 -14.42 -9.13 4.23
C ASP A 111 -15.89 -9.50 4.35
N LEU A 112 -16.55 -9.81 3.22
CA LEU A 112 -17.95 -10.24 3.22
C LEU A 112 -18.13 -11.54 4.01
N ALA A 113 -17.17 -12.46 3.92
CA ALA A 113 -17.27 -13.75 4.60
C ALA A 113 -17.17 -13.60 6.14
N PHE A 114 -16.29 -12.72 6.62
CA PHE A 114 -16.25 -12.36 8.04
C PHE A 114 -17.49 -11.57 8.48
N ASN A 115 -17.92 -10.58 7.70
CA ASN A 115 -19.09 -9.76 8.01
C ASN A 115 -20.36 -10.61 8.14
N ASN A 116 -20.51 -11.62 7.27
CA ASN A 116 -21.65 -12.53 7.26
C ASN A 116 -21.51 -13.70 8.24
N LYS A 117 -20.38 -13.81 8.95
CA LYS A 117 -20.06 -14.91 9.89
C LYS A 117 -20.19 -16.30 9.26
N ASN A 118 -19.87 -16.42 7.97
CA ASN A 118 -20.05 -17.65 7.18
C ASN A 118 -18.72 -18.26 6.71
N ILE A 119 -17.63 -17.94 7.39
CA ILE A 119 -16.28 -18.40 7.08
C ILE A 119 -15.81 -19.45 8.09
N ASP A 120 -15.08 -20.45 7.62
CA ASP A 120 -14.35 -21.43 8.42
C ASP A 120 -12.86 -21.43 8.05
N SER A 121 -12.04 -22.18 8.79
CA SER A 121 -10.59 -22.21 8.55
C SER A 121 -10.21 -22.67 7.14
N ASN A 122 -10.97 -23.57 6.53
CA ASN A 122 -10.66 -24.13 5.22
C ASN A 122 -10.98 -23.14 4.09
N SER A 123 -12.16 -22.53 4.14
CA SER A 123 -12.59 -21.47 3.22
C SER A 123 -11.72 -20.21 3.36
N LEU A 124 -11.35 -19.84 4.59
CA LEU A 124 -10.39 -18.76 4.84
C LEU A 124 -9.05 -19.04 4.18
N LYS A 125 -8.46 -20.24 4.39
CA LYS A 125 -7.16 -20.58 3.79
C LYS A 125 -7.18 -20.44 2.28
N LYS A 126 -8.24 -20.91 1.61
CA LYS A 126 -8.39 -20.78 0.15
C LYS A 126 -8.46 -19.32 -0.31
N LEU A 127 -9.24 -18.48 0.38
CA LEU A 127 -9.34 -17.06 0.04
C LEU A 127 -8.01 -16.32 0.23
N ILE A 128 -7.30 -16.62 1.32
CA ILE A 128 -5.97 -16.06 1.58
C ILE A 128 -4.96 -16.49 0.52
N ASP A 129 -4.95 -17.77 0.13
CA ASP A 129 -4.05 -18.27 -0.92
C ASP A 129 -4.32 -17.58 -2.26
N ASN A 130 -5.59 -17.44 -2.64
CA ASN A 130 -5.98 -16.75 -3.87
C ASN A 130 -5.62 -15.25 -3.83
N SER A 131 -5.78 -14.60 -2.68
CA SER A 131 -5.40 -13.19 -2.48
C SER A 131 -3.88 -13.04 -2.61
N ALA A 132 -3.11 -13.90 -1.93
CA ALA A 132 -1.66 -13.88 -1.97
C ALA A 132 -1.12 -14.14 -3.39
N GLU A 133 -1.74 -15.05 -4.13
CA GLU A 133 -1.40 -15.31 -5.54
C GLU A 133 -1.65 -14.06 -6.41
N ALA A 134 -2.82 -13.43 -6.28
CA ALA A 134 -3.14 -12.23 -7.04
C ALA A 134 -2.20 -11.06 -6.69
N LEU A 135 -1.87 -10.88 -5.40
CA LEU A 135 -0.92 -9.86 -4.96
C LEU A 135 0.51 -10.14 -5.45
N ALA A 136 0.94 -11.41 -5.43
CA ALA A 136 2.24 -11.81 -5.95
C ALA A 136 2.35 -11.53 -7.45
N GLU A 137 1.31 -11.85 -8.22
CA GLU A 137 1.26 -11.53 -9.65
C GLU A 137 1.27 -10.02 -9.90
N LEU A 138 0.50 -9.23 -9.14
CA LEU A 138 0.49 -7.77 -9.28
C LEU A 138 1.88 -7.17 -9.00
N ARG A 139 2.55 -7.67 -7.97
CA ARG A 139 3.92 -7.27 -7.65
C ARG A 139 4.91 -7.68 -8.75
N TYR A 140 4.75 -8.87 -9.30
CA TYR A 140 5.57 -9.35 -10.43
C TYR A 140 5.42 -8.45 -11.65
N VAL A 141 4.19 -8.09 -12.04
CA VAL A 141 3.91 -7.20 -13.18
C VAL A 141 4.70 -5.90 -13.08
N HIS A 142 4.74 -5.27 -11.90
CA HIS A 142 5.52 -4.04 -11.73
C HIS A 142 7.03 -4.28 -11.73
N LEU A 143 7.53 -5.26 -10.97
CA LEU A 143 8.98 -5.51 -10.87
C LEU A 143 9.59 -5.96 -12.20
N GLU A 144 8.89 -6.83 -12.94
CA GLU A 144 9.33 -7.30 -14.25
C GLU A 144 9.49 -6.13 -15.24
N LYS A 145 8.62 -5.12 -15.15
CA LYS A 145 8.66 -3.97 -16.06
C LYS A 145 9.81 -3.03 -15.77
N HIS A 146 10.19 -2.87 -14.50
CA HIS A 146 11.47 -2.20 -14.16
C HIS A 146 12.67 -2.97 -14.73
N LEU A 147 12.67 -4.31 -14.66
CA LEU A 147 13.73 -5.16 -15.23
C LEU A 147 13.75 -5.11 -16.78
N ALA A 148 12.61 -4.91 -17.43
CA ALA A 148 12.54 -4.70 -18.87
C ALA A 148 13.07 -3.33 -19.28
N VAL A 149 12.67 -2.27 -18.57
CA VAL A 149 13.05 -0.87 -18.87
C VAL A 149 14.54 -0.63 -18.71
N ILE A 150 15.18 -1.15 -17.65
CA ILE A 150 16.62 -0.94 -17.45
C ILE A 150 17.46 -1.46 -18.63
N ARG A 151 17.00 -2.51 -19.33
CA ARG A 151 17.66 -3.08 -20.52
C ARG A 151 17.52 -2.20 -21.76
N GLN A 152 16.63 -1.21 -21.74
CA GLN A 152 16.44 -0.26 -22.84
C GLN A 152 17.28 1.00 -22.67
N LEU A 153 17.88 1.21 -21.50
CA LEU A 153 18.60 2.44 -21.17
C LEU A 153 20.10 2.22 -21.15
N SER A 154 20.85 3.23 -21.57
CA SER A 154 22.30 3.28 -21.36
C SER A 154 22.64 3.48 -19.88
N GLN A 155 23.85 3.12 -19.48
CA GLN A 155 24.34 3.39 -18.13
C GLN A 155 24.27 4.88 -17.78
N HIS A 156 24.58 5.77 -18.74
CA HIS A 156 24.45 7.22 -18.56
C HIS A 156 23.02 7.62 -18.24
N GLN A 157 22.02 7.10 -18.99
CA GLN A 157 20.61 7.36 -18.74
C GLN A 157 20.15 6.86 -17.36
N VAL A 158 20.60 5.70 -16.92
CA VAL A 158 20.27 5.18 -15.58
C VAL A 158 20.84 6.08 -14.47
N VAL A 159 22.09 6.55 -14.61
CA VAL A 159 22.68 7.50 -13.66
C VAL A 159 21.91 8.83 -13.66
N THR A 160 21.58 9.38 -14.83
CA THR A 160 20.79 10.61 -14.93
C THR A 160 19.40 10.44 -14.29
N TYR A 161 18.75 9.30 -14.53
CA TYR A 161 17.48 8.95 -13.89
C TYR A 161 17.59 8.97 -12.36
N ASN A 162 18.57 8.30 -11.78
CA ASN A 162 18.73 8.23 -10.32
C ASN A 162 19.01 9.61 -9.70
N LYS A 163 19.75 10.48 -10.40
CA LYS A 163 19.94 11.88 -10.01
C LYS A 163 18.63 12.67 -10.03
N LEU A 164 17.89 12.61 -11.13
CA LEU A 164 16.60 13.31 -11.28
C LEU A 164 15.58 12.84 -10.24
N ARG A 165 15.64 11.58 -9.83
CA ARG A 165 14.78 11.00 -8.79
C ARG A 165 15.26 11.26 -7.36
N GLY A 166 16.45 11.82 -7.19
CA GLY A 166 17.00 12.16 -5.87
C GLY A 166 17.60 10.98 -5.11
N TYR A 167 17.93 9.88 -5.78
CA TYR A 167 18.52 8.68 -5.13
C TYR A 167 20.04 8.75 -5.01
N ASP A 168 20.71 9.55 -5.85
CA ASP A 168 22.17 9.74 -5.81
C ASP A 168 22.62 10.79 -4.77
N SER A 169 21.68 11.37 -4.03
CA SER A 169 22.00 12.30 -2.93
C SER A 169 22.36 11.50 -1.70
N GLY A 170 23.64 11.42 -1.34
CA GLY A 170 24.12 10.79 -0.10
C GLY A 170 23.59 11.41 1.21
N ASP A 171 22.66 12.37 1.14
CA ASP A 171 21.95 12.90 2.30
C ASP A 171 20.73 12.03 2.61
N ALA A 172 21.01 10.87 3.21
CA ALA A 172 20.04 10.15 4.02
C ALA A 172 19.66 11.02 5.24
N GLN A 173 18.86 12.06 5.02
CA GLN A 173 18.07 12.63 6.09
C GLN A 173 17.01 11.59 6.46
N HIS A 174 17.32 10.86 7.53
CA HIS A 174 16.39 10.05 8.31
C HIS A 174 15.06 10.81 8.50
N LYS A 175 14.08 10.55 7.64
CA LYS A 175 12.68 10.70 8.02
C LYS A 175 12.21 9.34 8.48
N GLN A 176 12.32 9.16 9.79
CA GLN A 176 11.58 8.14 10.50
C GLN A 176 10.09 8.33 10.20
N HIS A 177 9.45 7.29 9.66
CA HIS A 177 8.02 7.06 9.76
C HIS A 177 7.80 5.57 9.96
#